data_AF-A0A7S2TFB2-F1
#
_entry.id   AF-A0A7S2TFB2-F1
#
_cell.length_a   1.000
_cell.length_b   1.000
_cell.length_c   1.000
_cell.angle_alpha   90.00
_cell.angle_beta   90.00
_cell.angle_gamma   90.00
#
_symmetry.space_group_name_H-M   'P 1'
#
loop_
_entity.id
_entity.type
_entity.pdbx_description
1 polymer ?
#
loop_
_entity_poly.entity_id
_entity_poly.type
_entity_poly.pdbx_seq_one_letter_code
_entity_poly.pdbx_strand_id
1 'polypeptide(L)'
;GGWHITPRALVKFSCALQAGKLVGKSVLKEMRKTGLAGSKYGMGVCVNSHAQWHMGSLATTRSILVHTSRHGGWSWALVSVSPIDCLDPFGWTCLNVVRNAKS
;
A
#
# COMPACT_ATOMS: atom_id res chain seq x y z
N GLY A 1 -7.82 -9.56 8.93
CA GLY A 1 -6.92 -8.48 9.36
C GLY A 1 -6.45 -8.65 10.80
N GLY A 2 -5.90 -9.80 11.20
CA GLY A 2 -5.39 -10.03 12.57
C GLY A 2 -3.87 -10.15 12.63
N TRP A 3 -3.15 -9.55 11.69
CA TRP A 3 -1.70 -9.71 11.58
C TRP A 3 -1.01 -8.63 12.43
N HIS A 4 -0.16 -9.04 13.37
CA HIS A 4 0.72 -8.15 14.11
C HIS A 4 2.07 -8.09 13.41
N ILE A 5 2.37 -6.94 12.79
CA ILE A 5 3.56 -6.78 11.96
C ILE A 5 4.11 -5.37 12.10
N THR A 6 5.44 -5.24 12.14
CA THR A 6 6.08 -3.93 12.19
C THR A 6 6.08 -3.25 10.81
N PRO A 7 6.10 -1.90 10.73
CA PRO A 7 6.23 -1.20 9.45
C PRO A 7 7.44 -1.67 8.64
N ARG A 8 8.58 -1.92 9.30
CA ARG A 8 9.80 -2.45 8.66
C ARG A 8 9.56 -3.80 8.01
N ALA A 9 8.83 -4.71 8.66
CA ALA A 9 8.50 -6.01 8.10
C ALA A 9 7.51 -5.89 6.93
N LEU A 10 6.53 -4.99 6.99
CA LEU A 10 5.64 -4.67 5.86
C LEU A 10 6.40 -4.16 4.64
N VAL A 11 7.39 -3.28 4.83
CA VAL A 11 8.25 -2.79 3.74
C VAL A 11 9.07 -3.93 3.15
N LYS A 12 9.71 -4.77 3.98
CA LYS A 12 10.45 -5.95 3.49
C LYS A 12 9.57 -6.90 2.70
N PHE A 13 8.35 -7.17 3.19
CA PHE A 13 7.36 -7.96 2.48
C PHE A 13 7.04 -7.35 1.11
N SER A 14 6.77 -6.05 1.05
CA SER A 14 6.50 -5.35 -0.21
C SER A 14 7.67 -5.43 -1.17
N CYS A 15 8.91 -5.18 -0.72
CA CYS A 15 10.09 -5.31 -1.57
C CYS A 15 10.28 -6.74 -2.10
N ALA A 16 10.09 -7.76 -1.26
CA ALA A 16 10.19 -9.16 -1.67
C ALA A 16 9.10 -9.54 -2.68
N LEU A 17 7.88 -9.03 -2.47
CA LEU A 17 6.77 -9.17 -3.40
C LEU A 17 7.14 -8.53 -4.75
N GLN A 18 7.61 -7.29 -4.77
CA GLN A 18 7.96 -6.57 -6.00
C GLN A 18 9.14 -7.20 -6.75
N ALA A 19 10.11 -7.76 -6.03
CA ALA A 19 11.22 -8.49 -6.62
C ALA A 19 10.82 -9.86 -7.20
N GLY A 20 9.55 -10.27 -7.04
CA GLY A 20 9.07 -11.58 -7.51
C GLY A 20 9.58 -12.75 -6.66
N LYS A 21 10.05 -12.50 -5.43
CA LYS A 21 10.56 -13.54 -4.52
C LYS A 21 9.46 -14.29 -3.79
N LEU A 22 8.28 -13.68 -3.65
CA LEU A 22 7.13 -14.29 -2.98
C LEU A 22 6.16 -14.95 -3.96
N VAL A 23 5.93 -14.30 -5.11
CA VAL A 23 5.12 -14.84 -6.21
C VAL A 23 5.73 -14.39 -7.54
N GLY A 24 5.51 -15.15 -8.61
CA GLY A 24 6.00 -14.80 -9.94
C GLY A 24 5.40 -13.48 -10.47
N LYS A 25 6.11 -12.85 -11.42
CA LYS A 25 5.67 -11.58 -12.04
C LYS A 25 4.29 -11.67 -12.72
N SER A 26 3.94 -12.84 -13.27
CA SER A 26 2.62 -13.09 -13.85
C SER A 26 1.52 -13.02 -12.79
N VAL A 27 1.71 -13.69 -11.65
CA VAL A 27 0.77 -13.66 -10.52
C VAL A 27 0.62 -12.24 -9.98
N LEU A 28 1.73 -11.50 -9.85
CA LEU A 28 1.68 -10.07 -9.47
C LEU A 28 0.86 -9.22 -10.43
N LYS A 29 0.97 -9.48 -11.73
CA LYS A 29 0.17 -8.79 -12.74
C LYS A 29 -1.32 -9.11 -12.56
N GLU A 30 -1.66 -10.36 -12.30
CA GLU A 30 -3.05 -10.77 -12.04
C GLU A 30 -3.59 -10.15 -10.74
N MET A 31 -2.80 -10.12 -9.66
CA MET A 31 -3.21 -9.49 -8.39
C MET A 31 -3.59 -8.02 -8.55
N ARG A 32 -2.98 -7.33 -9.53
CA ARG A 32 -3.25 -5.93 -9.85
C ARG A 32 -4.43 -5.72 -10.79
N LYS A 33 -4.96 -6.76 -11.43
CA LYS A 33 -6.12 -6.60 -12.30
C LYS A 33 -7.35 -6.29 -11.46
N THR A 34 -8.07 -5.25 -11.86
CA THR A 34 -9.31 -4.83 -11.23
C THR A 34 -10.48 -5.52 -11.91
N GLY A 35 -11.34 -6.19 -11.15
CA GLY A 35 -12.43 -7.01 -11.71
C GLY A 35 -13.61 -6.22 -12.29
N LEU A 36 -13.70 -4.92 -12.02
CA LEU A 36 -14.81 -4.04 -12.44
C LEU A 36 -14.26 -2.77 -13.09
N ALA A 37 -14.92 -2.29 -14.15
CA ALA A 37 -14.58 -1.03 -14.81
C ALA A 37 -14.66 0.12 -13.80
N GLY A 38 -13.60 0.93 -13.69
CA GLY A 38 -13.50 2.02 -12.73
C GLY A 38 -13.12 1.62 -11.30
N SER A 39 -13.06 0.31 -10.99
CA SER A 39 -12.52 -0.15 -9.72
C SER A 39 -11.01 0.12 -9.65
N LYS A 40 -10.55 0.49 -8.46
CA LYS A 40 -9.13 0.60 -8.13
C LYS A 40 -8.68 -0.54 -7.22
N TYR A 41 -9.41 -1.65 -7.18
CA TYR A 41 -9.15 -2.75 -6.27
C TYR A 41 -9.04 -4.07 -7.04
N GLY A 42 -7.87 -4.70 -6.95
CA GLY A 42 -7.60 -6.02 -7.48
C GLY A 42 -7.72 -7.09 -6.39
N MET A 43 -6.90 -8.14 -6.48
CA MET A 43 -6.90 -9.22 -5.48
C MET A 43 -6.14 -8.80 -4.23
N GLY A 44 -6.85 -8.18 -3.29
CA GLY A 44 -6.30 -7.79 -1.98
C GLY A 44 -5.39 -6.57 -2.02
N VAL A 45 -5.47 -5.74 -3.06
CA VAL A 45 -4.63 -4.56 -3.23
C VAL A 45 -5.36 -3.47 -4.00
N CYS A 46 -5.28 -2.24 -3.52
CA CYS A 46 -5.66 -1.05 -4.26
C CYS A 46 -4.59 -0.71 -5.29
N VAL A 47 -4.96 -0.28 -6.48
CA VAL A 47 -4.04 0.02 -7.58
C VAL A 47 -4.44 1.28 -8.35
N ASN A 48 -3.46 1.98 -8.88
CA ASN A 48 -3.60 2.99 -9.92
C ASN A 48 -2.38 2.94 -10.85
N SER A 49 -2.25 3.91 -11.76
CA SER A 49 -1.15 3.99 -12.75
C SER A 49 0.25 4.10 -12.13
N HIS A 50 0.38 4.51 -10.87
CA HIS A 50 1.66 4.86 -10.25
C HIS A 50 1.93 4.18 -8.91
N ALA A 51 0.92 3.55 -8.32
CA ALA A 51 1.01 3.00 -6.99
C ALA A 51 0.08 1.82 -6.82
N GLN A 52 0.47 0.96 -5.87
CA GLN A 52 -0.38 -0.03 -5.26
C GLN A 52 -0.32 0.18 -3.74
N TRP A 53 -1.44 0.00 -3.07
CA TRP A 53 -1.52 0.17 -1.64
C TRP A 53 -2.59 -0.71 -1.01
N HIS A 54 -2.53 -0.87 0.30
CA HIS A 54 -3.64 -1.42 1.06
C HIS A 54 -3.69 -0.74 2.42
N MET A 55 -4.90 -0.36 2.85
CA MET A 55 -5.15 0.25 4.14
C MET A 55 -5.72 -0.79 5.10
N GLY A 56 -5.24 -0.82 6.34
CA GLY A 56 -5.76 -1.65 7.40
C GLY A 56 -6.36 -0.80 8.50
N SER A 57 -7.49 -1.24 9.04
CA SER A 57 -8.13 -0.61 10.19
C SER A 57 -8.57 -1.66 11.20
N LEU A 58 -8.12 -1.47 12.44
CA LEU A 58 -8.63 -2.12 13.64
C LEU A 58 -9.03 -1.04 14.65
N ALA A 59 -9.68 -1.43 15.75
CA ALA A 59 -10.29 -0.51 16.71
C ALA A 59 -9.36 0.63 17.16
N THR A 60 -8.07 0.34 17.37
CA THR A 60 -7.06 1.30 17.86
C THR A 60 -5.89 1.48 16.92
N THR A 61 -5.90 0.84 15.74
CA THR A 61 -4.73 0.82 14.85
C THR A 61 -5.15 1.06 13.42
N ARG A 62 -4.51 2.02 12.78
CA ARG A 62 -4.61 2.29 11.34
C ARG A 62 -3.27 2.01 10.70
N SER A 63 -3.29 1.44 9.51
CA SER A 63 -2.07 1.17 8.77
C SER A 63 -2.27 1.38 7.28
N ILE A 64 -1.17 1.69 6.59
CA ILE A 64 -1.11 1.68 5.14
C ILE A 64 0.24 1.13 4.72
N LEU A 65 0.23 0.25 3.72
CA LEU A 65 1.41 -0.18 2.99
C LEU A 65 1.27 0.32 1.56
N VAL A 66 2.30 0.97 1.03
CA VAL A 66 2.34 1.51 -0.33
C VAL A 66 3.59 1.01 -1.04
N HIS A 67 3.45 0.72 -2.33
CA HIS A 67 4.54 0.66 -3.27
C HIS A 67 4.23 1.58 -4.45
N THR A 68 5.18 2.43 -4.83
CA THR A 68 5.02 3.36 -5.95
C THR A 68 6.13 3.17 -6.98
N SER A 69 5.78 3.24 -8.26
CA SER A 69 6.75 3.30 -9.35
C SER A 69 7.42 4.68 -9.46
N ARG A 70 6.83 5.72 -8.86
CA ARG A 70 7.46 7.05 -8.74
C ARG A 70 8.66 6.96 -7.80
N HIS A 71 9.64 7.85 -7.98
CA HIS A 71 10.87 7.90 -7.17
C HIS A 71 11.71 6.62 -7.18
N GLY A 72 11.64 5.79 -8.23
CA GLY A 72 12.51 4.63 -8.39
C GLY A 72 12.03 3.34 -7.72
N GLY A 73 10.71 3.17 -7.53
CA GLY A 73 10.15 1.89 -7.08
C GLY A 73 10.16 1.72 -5.57
N TRP A 74 9.74 2.73 -4.81
CA TRP A 74 9.85 2.72 -3.35
C TRP A 74 8.66 2.03 -2.68
N SER A 75 8.94 1.37 -1.57
CA SER A 75 7.95 0.80 -0.67
C SER A 75 8.06 1.44 0.71
N TRP A 76 6.94 1.84 1.27
CA TRP A 76 6.86 2.43 2.61
C TRP A 76 5.59 1.98 3.32
N ALA A 77 5.63 1.97 4.64
CA ALA A 77 4.49 1.64 5.47
C ALA A 77 4.37 2.63 6.62
N LEU A 78 3.14 2.97 6.97
CA LEU A 78 2.82 3.78 8.14
C LEU A 78 1.83 3.02 9.01
N VAL A 79 2.05 3.04 10.32
CA VAL A 79 1.14 2.49 11.33
C VAL A 79 0.93 3.58 12.36
N SER A 80 -0.33 3.88 12.66
CA SER A 80 -0.73 4.82 13.71
C SER A 80 -1.60 4.10 14.72
N VAL A 81 -1.31 4.34 16.00
CA VAL A 81 -2.13 3.91 17.14
C VAL A 81 -3.08 5.01 17.63
N SER A 82 -3.13 6.13 16.90
CA SER A 82 -3.96 7.30 17.19
C SER A 82 -5.05 7.49 16.13
N PRO A 83 -6.12 8.24 16.42
CA PRO A 83 -7.09 8.69 15.42
C PRO A 83 -6.39 9.33 14.21
N ILE A 84 -6.95 9.16 13.00
CA ILE A 84 -6.38 9.72 11.75
C ILE A 84 -6.21 11.25 11.81
N ASP A 85 -7.01 11.91 12.65
CA ASP A 85 -7.00 13.36 12.84
C ASP A 85 -5.72 13.85 13.53
N CYS A 86 -4.87 12.94 14.01
CA CYS A 86 -3.60 13.21 14.67
C CYS A 86 -2.38 12.90 13.78
N LEU A 87 -2.56 12.62 12.49
CA LEU A 87 -1.44 12.34 11.59
C LEU A 87 -0.53 13.57 11.49
N ASP A 88 0.76 13.36 11.71
CA ASP A 88 1.77 14.39 11.50
C ASP A 88 1.85 14.81 10.01
N PRO A 89 2.50 15.95 9.69
CA PRO A 89 2.63 16.42 8.31
C PRO A 89 3.26 15.40 7.35
N PHE A 90 4.05 14.46 7.85
CA PHE A 90 4.65 13.39 7.06
C PHE A 90 3.60 12.32 6.69
N GLY A 91 2.71 11.95 7.62
CA GLY A 91 1.55 11.09 7.37
C GLY A 91 0.61 11.65 6.31
N TRP A 92 0.38 12.96 6.32
CA TRP A 92 -0.37 13.64 5.25
C TRP A 92 0.37 13.68 3.92
N THR A 93 1.69 13.84 3.92
CA THR A 93 2.53 13.77 2.71
C THR A 93 2.43 12.38 2.08
N CYS A 94 2.54 11.34 2.89
CA CYS A 94 2.34 9.94 2.52
C CYS A 94 0.94 9.67 1.92
N LEU A 95 -0.12 10.22 2.54
CA LEU A 95 -1.49 10.14 1.99
C LEU A 95 -1.66 10.96 0.71
N ASN A 96 -1.00 12.10 0.57
CA ASN A 96 -1.04 12.94 -0.62
C ASN A 96 -0.35 12.28 -1.81
N VAL A 97 0.71 11.48 -1.60
CA VAL A 97 1.28 10.62 -2.66
C VAL A 97 0.24 9.63 -3.20
N VAL A 98 -0.68 9.14 -2.35
CA VAL A 98 -1.79 8.26 -2.76
C VAL A 98 -2.94 9.05 -3.40
N ARG A 99 -3.29 10.24 -2.88
CA ARG A 99 -4.40 11.09 -3.38
C ARG A 99 -4.07 11.80 -4.70
N ASN A 100 -2.84 12.30 -4.87
CA ASN A 100 -2.37 13.00 -6.06
C ASN A 100 -1.91 12.05 -7.18
N ALA A 101 -2.13 10.75 -7.05
CA ALA A 101 -2.09 9.80 -8.17
C ALA A 101 -3.33 9.95 -9.11
N LYS A 102 -3.91 11.15 -9.17
CA LYS A 102 -5.01 11.56 -10.05
C LYS A 102 -4.58 12.51 -11.18
N SER A 103 -3.28 12.75 -11.36
CA SER A 103 -2.73 13.45 -12.54
C SER A 103 -1.68 12.59 -13.23
#